data_AF-A0A662XNL4-F1
#
_entry.id   AF-A0A662XNL4-F1
#
_cell.length_a   1.000
_cell.length_b   1.000
_cell.length_c   1.000
_cell.angle_alpha   90.00
_cell.angle_beta   90.00
_cell.angle_gamma   90.00
#
_symmetry.space_group_name_H-M   'P 1'
#
loop_
_entity.id
_entity.type
_entity.pdbx_description
1 polymer ?
#
loop_
_entity_poly.entity_id
_entity_poly.type
_entity_poly.pdbx_seq_one_letter_code
_entity_poly.pdbx_strand_id
1 'polypeptide(L)'
;KRLQFVLSELSKISDEQTMRQNRVLFMYGNTIANFIRFLEKQAKKSLLKRLASNRKVVAAIQEFHEDIDDLYKLLNIAFIQEMANWCRQWDEERKHQEQVLLDIVSNQQTIRAEIQNKDSDLVEGLAMLKFELDHKAQDNSPATLRAMKKTFNKVVSTSKAKVPAIPPWFISSDDVDFDAKNFFDCGSYSSVNRRTWGKGTKVVIKCLLMDDDEAMCADWFSFANMLTKGPWNHSRSTNNSNAALIASSSPSEALSTSI
;
A
#
# COMPACT_ATOMS: atom_id res chain seq x y z
N LYS A 1 14.20 6.63 -19.97
CA LYS A 1 15.61 6.23 -20.25
C LYS A 1 15.83 4.72 -20.09
N ARG A 2 15.74 4.14 -18.89
CA ARG A 2 15.99 2.69 -18.69
C ARG A 2 15.06 1.77 -19.48
N LEU A 3 13.75 1.99 -19.47
CA LEU A 3 12.80 1.22 -20.30
C LEU A 3 12.97 1.43 -21.82
N GLN A 4 13.51 2.58 -22.24
CA GLN A 4 13.83 2.82 -23.65
C GLN A 4 15.07 2.01 -24.08
N PHE A 5 16.05 1.87 -23.18
CA PHE A 5 17.17 0.96 -23.39
C PHE A 5 16.69 -0.49 -23.52
N VAL A 6 15.80 -0.96 -22.61
CA VAL A 6 15.16 -2.30 -22.71
C VAL A 6 14.56 -2.49 -24.11
N LEU A 7 13.73 -1.52 -24.54
CA LEU A 7 13.07 -1.60 -25.84
C LEU A 7 14.08 -1.66 -26.99
N SER A 8 15.16 -0.88 -26.92
CA SER A 8 16.21 -0.87 -27.94
C SER A 8 16.97 -2.20 -28.01
N GLU A 9 17.27 -2.82 -26.88
CA GLU A 9 17.97 -4.11 -26.86
C GLU A 9 17.07 -5.26 -27.27
N LEU A 10 15.80 -5.27 -26.83
CA LEU A 10 14.80 -6.23 -27.28
C LEU A 10 14.59 -6.16 -28.80
N SER A 11 14.65 -4.95 -29.39
CA SER A 11 14.50 -4.78 -30.84
C SER A 11 15.66 -5.36 -31.66
N LYS A 12 16.83 -5.59 -31.03
CA LYS A 12 18.00 -6.22 -31.66
C LYS A 12 17.93 -7.75 -31.65
N ILE A 13 17.08 -8.34 -30.82
CA ILE A 13 16.88 -9.79 -30.77
C ILE A 13 16.02 -10.18 -31.97
N SER A 14 16.66 -10.53 -33.10
CA SER A 14 15.98 -10.83 -34.36
C SER A 14 15.37 -12.23 -34.45
N ASP A 15 15.65 -13.12 -33.50
CA ASP A 15 15.08 -14.47 -33.51
C ASP A 15 13.70 -14.51 -32.84
N GLU A 16 12.65 -14.43 -33.66
CA GLU A 16 11.25 -14.57 -33.23
C GLU A 16 10.97 -15.86 -32.45
N GLN A 17 11.72 -16.95 -32.72
CA GLN A 17 11.52 -18.24 -32.07
C GLN A 17 12.11 -18.23 -30.66
N THR A 18 13.31 -17.65 -30.48
CA THR A 18 13.88 -17.37 -29.16
C THR A 18 13.02 -16.40 -28.36
N MET A 19 12.45 -15.35 -28.99
CA MET A 19 11.54 -14.41 -28.33
C MET A 19 10.23 -15.08 -27.85
N ARG A 20 9.57 -15.89 -28.69
CA ARG A 20 8.28 -16.54 -28.33
C ARG A 20 8.43 -17.66 -27.30
N GLN A 21 9.58 -18.34 -27.25
CA GLN A 21 9.86 -19.36 -26.25
C GLN A 21 10.32 -18.77 -24.92
N ASN A 22 10.70 -17.49 -24.88
CA ASN A 22 11.20 -16.85 -23.68
C ASN A 22 10.05 -16.36 -22.78
N ARG A 23 9.78 -17.10 -21.71
CA ARG A 23 8.93 -16.64 -20.58
C ARG A 23 9.31 -15.25 -20.08
N VAL A 24 10.56 -14.83 -20.29
CA VAL A 24 11.09 -13.55 -19.84
C VAL A 24 10.36 -12.35 -20.45
N LEU A 25 9.90 -12.41 -21.71
CA LEU A 25 9.09 -11.31 -22.29
C LEU A 25 7.74 -11.17 -21.59
N PHE A 26 7.09 -12.30 -21.29
CA PHE A 26 5.84 -12.30 -20.54
C PHE A 26 6.03 -11.77 -19.12
N MET A 27 7.12 -12.16 -18.45
CA MET A 27 7.50 -11.63 -17.14
C MET A 27 7.72 -10.11 -17.19
N TYR A 28 8.47 -9.61 -18.18
CA TYR A 28 8.65 -8.16 -18.43
C TYR A 28 7.32 -7.44 -18.60
N GLY A 29 6.45 -7.94 -19.49
CA GLY A 29 5.15 -7.35 -19.77
C GLY A 29 4.29 -7.27 -18.51
N ASN A 30 4.28 -8.33 -17.70
CA ASN A 30 3.56 -8.36 -16.44
C ASN A 30 4.15 -7.39 -15.40
N THR A 31 5.47 -7.35 -15.23
CA THR A 31 6.15 -6.42 -14.30
C THR A 31 5.85 -4.96 -14.66
N ILE A 32 5.94 -4.59 -15.94
CA ILE A 32 5.63 -3.23 -16.42
C ILE A 32 4.14 -2.91 -16.22
N ALA A 33 3.23 -3.82 -16.61
CA ALA A 33 1.80 -3.59 -16.48
C ALA A 33 1.36 -3.40 -15.01
N ASN A 34 1.92 -4.20 -14.10
CA ASN A 34 1.64 -4.08 -12.67
C ASN A 34 2.19 -2.77 -12.09
N PHE A 35 3.38 -2.35 -12.53
CA PHE A 35 3.96 -1.08 -12.10
C PHE A 35 3.19 0.14 -12.63
N ILE A 36 2.73 0.11 -13.89
CA ILE A 36 1.87 1.16 -14.43
C ILE A 36 0.57 1.26 -13.63
N ARG A 37 -0.11 0.14 -13.36
CA ARG A 37 -1.32 0.10 -12.53
C ARG A 37 -1.06 0.66 -11.14
N PHE A 38 0.10 0.34 -10.56
CA PHE A 38 0.54 0.90 -9.29
C PHE A 38 0.67 2.43 -9.36
N LEU A 39 1.40 2.97 -10.36
CA LEU A 39 1.58 4.41 -10.53
C LEU A 39 0.26 5.14 -10.75
N GLU A 40 -0.65 4.58 -11.55
CA GLU A 40 -2.00 5.12 -11.75
C GLU A 40 -2.81 5.17 -10.45
N LYS A 41 -2.68 4.15 -9.59
CA LYS A 41 -3.28 4.13 -8.24
C LYS A 41 -2.68 5.23 -7.38
N GLN A 42 -1.35 5.41 -7.38
CA GLN A 42 -0.69 6.46 -6.61
C GLN A 42 -1.04 7.88 -7.08
N ALA A 43 -1.20 8.09 -8.40
CA ALA A 43 -1.50 9.40 -8.98
C ALA A 43 -2.87 9.95 -8.57
N LYS A 44 -3.82 9.08 -8.24
CA LYS A 44 -5.18 9.44 -7.81
C LYS A 44 -5.29 9.80 -6.33
N LYS A 45 -4.21 9.61 -5.56
CA LYS A 45 -4.22 9.84 -4.12
C LYS A 45 -4.17 11.33 -3.79
N SER A 46 -4.88 11.69 -2.73
CA SER A 46 -4.77 12.99 -2.08
C SER A 46 -3.38 13.23 -1.50
N LEU A 47 -3.05 14.49 -1.23
CA LEU A 47 -1.72 14.87 -0.75
C LEU A 47 -1.37 14.18 0.57
N LEU A 48 -2.33 14.02 1.49
CA LEU A 48 -2.08 13.37 2.78
C LEU A 48 -1.73 11.89 2.61
N LYS A 49 -2.49 11.19 1.76
CA LYS A 49 -2.24 9.78 1.45
C LYS A 49 -0.90 9.61 0.74
N ARG A 50 -0.54 10.52 -0.18
CA ARG A 50 0.78 10.54 -0.85
C ARG A 50 1.92 10.76 0.14
N LEU A 51 1.74 11.68 1.09
CA LEU A 51 2.74 11.92 2.14
C LEU A 51 2.91 10.69 3.04
N ALA A 52 1.82 10.08 3.49
CA ALA A 52 1.86 8.89 4.33
C ALA A 52 2.43 7.65 3.62
N SER A 53 2.09 7.47 2.34
CA SER A 53 2.55 6.33 1.54
C SER A 53 3.90 6.54 0.86
N ASN A 54 4.54 7.70 1.00
CA ASN A 54 5.78 8.05 0.28
C ASN A 54 6.86 6.98 0.40
N ARG A 55 7.11 6.48 1.61
CA ARG A 55 8.09 5.40 1.85
C ARG A 55 7.76 4.14 1.05
N LYS A 56 6.48 3.72 1.07
CA LYS A 56 6.01 2.54 0.32
C LYS A 56 6.15 2.76 -1.19
N VAL A 57 5.88 3.98 -1.67
CA VAL A 57 6.01 4.35 -3.08
C VAL A 57 7.46 4.30 -3.53
N VAL A 58 8.38 4.91 -2.78
CA VAL A 58 9.82 4.86 -3.06
C VAL A 58 10.33 3.42 -3.08
N ALA A 59 9.93 2.60 -2.10
CA ALA A 59 10.29 1.18 -2.05
C ALA A 59 9.76 0.40 -3.27
N ALA A 60 8.51 0.63 -3.68
CA ALA A 60 7.92 -0.04 -4.83
C ALA A 60 8.57 0.36 -6.17
N ILE A 61 9.01 1.62 -6.31
CA ILE A 61 9.77 2.06 -7.48
C ILE A 61 11.14 1.37 -7.52
N GLN A 62 11.82 1.27 -6.37
CA GLN A 62 13.08 0.56 -6.28
C GLN A 62 12.92 -0.93 -6.61
N GLU A 63 11.94 -1.61 -6.01
CA GLU A 63 11.63 -3.02 -6.27
C GLU A 63 11.34 -3.28 -7.75
N PHE A 64 10.54 -2.41 -8.38
CA PHE A 64 10.32 -2.50 -9.83
C PHE A 64 11.63 -2.44 -10.62
N HIS A 65 12.53 -1.55 -10.25
CA HIS A 65 13.82 -1.44 -10.93
C HIS A 65 14.74 -2.63 -10.67
N GLU A 66 14.70 -3.23 -9.48
CA GLU A 66 15.38 -4.48 -9.16
C GLU A 66 14.82 -5.65 -10.00
N ASP A 67 13.49 -5.74 -10.17
CA ASP A 67 12.87 -6.71 -11.06
C ASP A 67 13.34 -6.55 -12.51
N ILE A 68 13.46 -5.32 -13.00
CA ILE A 68 14.01 -5.04 -14.34
C ILE A 68 15.49 -5.48 -14.44
N ASP A 69 16.27 -5.36 -13.36
CA ASP A 69 17.67 -5.79 -13.32
C ASP A 69 17.80 -7.31 -13.38
N ASP A 70 16.92 -8.03 -12.67
CA ASP A 70 16.90 -9.50 -12.74
C ASP A 70 16.52 -9.99 -14.13
N LEU A 71 15.57 -9.32 -14.78
CA LEU A 71 15.21 -9.64 -16.15
C LEU A 71 16.35 -9.30 -17.14
N TYR A 72 17.16 -8.27 -16.90
CA TYR A 72 18.37 -8.01 -17.70
C TYR A 72 19.39 -9.13 -17.60
N LYS A 73 19.62 -9.65 -16.37
CA LYS A 73 20.53 -10.79 -16.16
C LYS A 73 20.05 -12.03 -16.92
N LEU A 74 18.74 -12.28 -16.91
CA LEU A 74 18.14 -13.43 -17.61
C LEU A 74 18.29 -13.35 -19.13
N LEU A 75 18.19 -12.14 -19.71
CA LEU A 75 18.35 -11.95 -21.15
C LEU A 75 19.80 -11.73 -21.59
N ASN A 76 20.76 -11.63 -20.65
CA ASN A 76 22.15 -11.26 -20.91
C ASN A 76 22.27 -9.94 -21.72
N ILE A 77 21.35 -8.99 -21.45
CA ILE A 77 21.18 -7.76 -22.24
C ILE A 77 22.03 -6.59 -21.74
N ALA A 78 22.40 -6.56 -20.45
CA ALA A 78 23.06 -5.40 -19.87
C ALA A 78 24.30 -5.78 -19.05
N PHE A 79 25.35 -4.98 -19.19
CA PHE A 79 26.57 -5.06 -18.38
C PHE A 79 26.35 -4.42 -17.00
N ILE A 80 27.09 -4.91 -16.00
CA ILE A 80 27.10 -4.45 -14.60
C ILE A 80 27.20 -2.91 -14.48
N GLN A 81 27.85 -2.24 -15.45
CA GLN A 81 28.02 -0.79 -15.46
C GLN A 81 26.69 -0.01 -15.56
N GLU A 82 25.73 -0.46 -16.38
CA GLU A 82 24.45 0.22 -16.53
C GLU A 82 23.58 0.10 -15.27
N MET A 83 23.62 -1.07 -14.63
CA MET A 83 22.97 -1.31 -13.35
C MET A 83 23.56 -0.40 -12.26
N ALA A 84 24.89 -0.30 -12.19
CA ALA A 84 25.59 0.55 -11.22
C ALA A 84 25.37 2.06 -11.48
N ASN A 85 25.19 2.47 -12.73
CA ASN A 85 24.84 3.85 -13.08
C ASN A 85 23.43 4.19 -12.60
N TRP A 86 22.47 3.27 -12.78
CA TRP A 86 21.10 3.48 -12.31
C TRP A 86 21.03 3.62 -10.79
N CYS A 87 21.71 2.76 -10.01
CA CYS A 87 21.69 2.86 -8.55
C CYS A 87 22.15 4.25 -8.06
N ARG A 88 23.18 4.83 -8.69
CA ARG A 88 23.66 6.18 -8.36
C ARG A 88 22.65 7.26 -8.72
N GLN A 89 22.07 7.19 -9.92
CA GLN A 89 21.03 8.14 -10.35
C GLN A 89 19.77 8.06 -9.48
N TRP A 90 19.39 6.84 -9.08
CA TRP A 90 18.24 6.59 -8.21
C TRP A 90 18.38 7.28 -6.86
N ASP A 91 19.56 7.22 -6.25
CA ASP A 91 19.80 7.87 -4.96
C ASP A 91 19.63 9.39 -5.01
N GLU A 92 20.07 10.02 -6.10
CA GLU A 92 19.92 11.45 -6.34
C GLU A 92 18.46 11.81 -6.62
N GLU A 93 17.82 11.09 -7.54
CA GLU A 93 16.42 11.31 -7.91
C GLU A 93 15.49 11.12 -6.70
N ARG A 94 15.72 10.08 -5.90
CA ARG A 94 14.95 9.79 -4.69
C ARG A 94 15.02 10.92 -3.66
N LYS A 95 16.21 11.48 -3.44
CA LYS A 95 16.38 12.67 -2.57
C LYS A 95 15.69 13.90 -3.15
N HIS A 96 15.78 14.09 -4.47
CA HIS A 96 15.10 15.20 -5.14
C HIS A 96 13.57 15.10 -5.02
N GLN A 97 13.00 13.92 -5.27
CA GLN A 97 11.56 13.66 -5.12
C GLN A 97 11.08 13.84 -3.67
N GLU A 98 11.87 13.40 -2.68
CA GLU A 98 11.60 13.68 -1.27
C GLU A 98 11.53 15.19 -1.01
N GLN A 99 12.51 15.96 -1.49
CA GLN A 99 12.52 17.41 -1.31
C GLN A 99 11.31 18.10 -1.97
N VAL A 100 10.94 17.70 -3.19
CA VAL A 100 9.75 18.22 -3.89
C VAL A 100 8.48 17.96 -3.06
N LEU A 101 8.32 16.76 -2.50
CA LEU A 101 7.19 16.44 -1.64
C LEU A 101 7.19 17.33 -0.37
N LEU A 102 8.35 17.51 0.26
CA LEU A 102 8.50 18.35 1.46
C LEU A 102 8.15 19.82 1.19
N ASP A 103 8.50 20.34 0.01
CA ASP A 103 8.18 21.71 -0.40
C ASP A 103 6.67 21.86 -0.64
N ILE A 104 6.03 20.89 -1.31
CA ILE A 104 4.58 20.88 -1.56
C ILE A 104 3.81 20.90 -0.25
N VAL A 105 4.17 20.06 0.74
CA VAL A 105 3.46 19.98 2.03
C VAL A 105 3.77 21.17 2.95
N SER A 106 4.87 21.88 2.69
CA SER A 106 5.19 23.13 3.39
C SER A 106 4.36 24.31 2.89
N ASN A 107 3.78 24.22 1.69
CA ASN A 107 2.92 25.26 1.13
C ASN A 107 1.53 25.27 1.80
N GLN A 108 1.22 26.38 2.47
CA GLN A 108 -0.04 26.54 3.20
C GLN A 108 -1.28 26.53 2.30
N GLN A 109 -1.19 27.01 1.06
CA GLN A 109 -2.32 27.02 0.13
C GLN A 109 -2.69 25.60 -0.27
N THR A 110 -1.69 24.75 -0.53
CA THR A 110 -1.91 23.34 -0.87
C THR A 110 -2.59 22.59 0.27
N ILE A 111 -2.13 22.79 1.52
CA ILE A 111 -2.77 22.18 2.69
C ILE A 111 -4.20 22.67 2.90
N ARG A 112 -4.49 23.94 2.61
CA ARG A 112 -5.86 24.47 2.69
C ARG A 112 -6.78 23.85 1.63
N ALA A 113 -6.29 23.71 0.40
CA ALA A 113 -7.06 23.05 -0.67
C ALA A 113 -7.37 21.60 -0.32
N GLU A 114 -6.41 20.89 0.26
CA GLU A 114 -6.59 19.51 0.76
C GLU A 114 -7.68 19.42 1.84
N ILE A 115 -7.69 20.35 2.81
CA ILE A 115 -8.72 20.39 3.87
C ILE A 115 -10.12 20.69 3.31
N GLN A 116 -10.20 21.51 2.25
CA GLN A 116 -11.47 21.87 1.62
C GLN A 116 -12.06 20.72 0.80
N ASN A 117 -11.25 19.73 0.43
CA ASN A 117 -11.69 18.48 -0.19
C ASN A 117 -12.28 17.56 0.88
N LYS A 118 -13.43 17.96 1.43
CA LYS A 118 -14.10 17.36 2.59
C LYS A 118 -14.86 16.10 2.18
N ASP A 119 -14.21 14.95 2.25
CA ASP A 119 -14.86 13.64 2.26
C ASP A 119 -14.03 12.64 3.08
N SER A 120 -14.53 11.39 3.21
CA SER A 120 -13.91 10.25 3.90
C SER A 120 -12.40 10.07 3.64
N ASP A 121 -11.91 10.56 2.51
CA ASP A 121 -10.50 10.56 2.11
C ASP A 121 -9.59 11.36 3.08
N LEU A 122 -10.09 12.44 3.69
CA LEU A 122 -9.35 13.28 4.63
C LEU A 122 -9.05 12.54 5.94
N VAL A 123 -10.08 11.89 6.52
CA VAL A 123 -9.95 11.16 7.79
C VAL A 123 -9.04 9.95 7.61
N GLU A 124 -9.19 9.21 6.50
CA GLU A 124 -8.30 8.10 6.19
C GLU A 124 -6.86 8.56 5.97
N GLY A 125 -6.65 9.66 5.22
CA GLY A 125 -5.32 10.23 5.02
C GLY A 125 -4.64 10.64 6.34
N LEU A 126 -5.40 11.21 7.28
CA LEU A 126 -4.91 11.52 8.62
C LEU A 126 -4.61 10.26 9.44
N ALA A 127 -5.46 9.23 9.37
CA ALA A 127 -5.23 7.94 10.03
C ALA A 127 -3.95 7.27 9.52
N MET A 128 -3.71 7.31 8.21
CA MET A 128 -2.47 6.80 7.60
C MET A 128 -1.23 7.58 8.05
N LEU A 129 -1.29 8.92 8.07
CA LEU A 129 -0.18 9.73 8.59
C LEU A 129 0.12 9.41 10.04
N LYS A 130 -0.92 9.25 10.86
CA LYS A 130 -0.79 8.88 12.27
C LYS A 130 -0.20 7.47 12.42
N PHE A 131 -0.63 6.50 11.61
CA PHE A 131 -0.02 5.18 11.57
C PHE A 131 1.48 5.24 11.30
N GLU A 132 1.87 5.99 10.26
CA GLU A 132 3.27 6.10 9.86
C GLU A 132 4.13 6.77 10.96
N LEU A 133 3.58 7.79 11.62
CA LEU A 133 4.22 8.47 12.76
C LEU A 133 4.35 7.57 13.99
N ASP A 134 3.32 6.79 14.31
CA ASP A 134 3.27 6.00 15.56
C ASP A 134 4.00 4.65 15.41
N HIS A 135 3.95 4.03 14.23
CA HIS A 135 4.38 2.62 14.02
C HIS A 135 5.52 2.45 13.00
N LYS A 136 5.84 3.50 12.22
CA LYS A 136 6.87 3.46 11.16
C LYS A 136 7.88 4.59 11.24
N ALA A 137 8.01 5.22 12.42
CA ALA A 137 8.94 6.32 12.62
C ALA A 137 10.38 5.96 12.25
N GLN A 138 10.83 4.77 12.66
CA GLN A 138 12.21 4.33 12.43
C GLN A 138 12.53 4.09 10.93
N ASP A 139 11.51 3.83 10.12
CA ASP A 139 11.67 3.54 8.68
C ASP A 139 11.66 4.81 7.82
N ASN A 140 11.43 5.99 8.42
CA ASN A 140 11.30 7.26 7.73
C ASN A 140 12.46 8.20 8.03
N SER A 141 12.77 9.08 7.08
CA SER A 141 13.78 10.11 7.30
C SER A 141 13.31 11.12 8.37
N PRO A 142 14.23 11.70 9.17
CA PRO A 142 13.87 12.75 10.14
C PRO A 142 13.20 13.98 9.49
N ALA A 143 13.52 14.28 8.23
CA ALA A 143 12.88 15.37 7.49
C ALA A 143 11.42 15.04 7.16
N THR A 144 11.18 13.83 6.63
CA THR A 144 9.84 13.32 6.34
C THR A 144 8.97 13.24 7.59
N LEU A 145 9.48 12.74 8.71
CA LEU A 145 8.72 12.70 9.97
C LEU A 145 8.32 14.08 10.49
N ARG A 146 9.22 15.05 10.42
CA ARG A 146 8.92 16.44 10.82
C ARG A 146 7.81 17.02 9.94
N ALA A 147 7.87 16.79 8.64
CA ALA A 147 6.82 17.21 7.72
C ALA A 147 5.48 16.51 8.01
N MET A 148 5.46 15.18 8.16
CA MET A 148 4.27 14.41 8.54
C MET A 148 3.63 14.96 9.82
N LYS A 149 4.41 15.15 10.89
CA LYS A 149 3.93 15.65 12.17
C LYS A 149 3.38 17.08 12.07
N LYS A 150 4.08 17.96 11.36
CA LYS A 150 3.64 19.35 11.12
C LYS A 150 2.34 19.39 10.32
N THR A 151 2.26 18.63 9.23
CA THR A 151 1.07 18.52 8.38
C THR A 151 -0.11 17.95 9.15
N PHE A 152 0.09 16.85 9.88
CA PHE A 152 -0.94 16.23 10.72
C PHE A 152 -1.54 17.24 11.72
N ASN A 153 -0.70 17.89 12.53
CA ASN A 153 -1.16 18.87 13.52
C ASN A 153 -1.89 20.06 12.87
N LYS A 154 -1.40 20.51 11.71
CA LYS A 154 -2.01 21.63 10.99
C LYS A 154 -3.39 21.27 10.43
N VAL A 155 -3.52 20.09 9.82
CA VAL A 155 -4.78 19.61 9.25
C VAL A 155 -5.79 19.34 10.35
N VAL A 156 -5.42 18.65 11.43
CA VAL A 156 -6.32 18.37 12.57
C VAL A 156 -6.84 19.66 13.21
N SER A 157 -5.94 20.61 13.50
CA SER A 157 -6.34 21.90 14.12
C SER A 157 -7.24 22.75 13.22
N THR A 158 -7.06 22.68 11.90
CA THR A 158 -7.81 23.51 10.95
C THR A 158 -9.14 22.87 10.54
N SER A 159 -9.18 21.55 10.37
CA SER A 159 -10.37 20.79 9.95
C SER A 159 -11.30 20.40 11.10
N LYS A 160 -10.81 20.40 12.34
CA LYS A 160 -11.48 19.80 13.51
C LYS A 160 -11.80 18.30 13.34
N ALA A 161 -11.12 17.63 12.41
CA ALA A 161 -11.27 16.19 12.21
C ALA A 161 -10.88 15.41 13.48
N LYS A 162 -11.68 14.41 13.83
CA LYS A 162 -11.36 13.47 14.91
C LYS A 162 -10.64 12.28 14.30
N VAL A 163 -9.41 12.03 14.75
CA VAL A 163 -8.62 10.87 14.33
C VAL A 163 -8.46 9.96 15.55
N PRO A 164 -8.98 8.72 15.52
CA PRO A 164 -8.89 7.81 16.66
C PRO A 164 -7.44 7.35 16.92
N ALA A 165 -7.24 6.65 18.03
CA ALA A 165 -6.00 5.94 18.28
C ALA A 165 -5.81 4.86 17.19
N ILE A 166 -4.64 4.81 16.57
CA ILE A 166 -4.39 3.90 15.45
C ILE A 166 -3.69 2.64 15.96
N PRO A 167 -4.31 1.46 15.81
CA PRO A 167 -3.69 0.22 16.26
C PRO A 167 -2.52 -0.21 15.35
N PRO A 168 -1.57 -1.03 15.84
CA PRO A 168 -0.46 -1.56 15.03
C PRO A 168 -0.90 -2.41 13.84
N TRP A 169 -2.11 -2.97 13.89
CA TRP A 169 -2.70 -3.82 12.85
C TRP A 169 -3.59 -3.06 11.87
N PHE A 170 -3.57 -1.71 11.89
CA PHE A 170 -4.29 -0.88 10.93
C PHE A 170 -3.91 -1.24 9.48
N ILE A 171 -4.92 -1.42 8.64
CA ILE A 171 -4.76 -1.68 7.21
C ILE A 171 -5.45 -0.54 6.46
N SER A 172 -4.68 0.24 5.69
CA SER A 172 -5.22 1.30 4.85
C SER A 172 -5.87 0.71 3.58
N SER A 173 -6.81 1.45 2.97
CA SER A 173 -7.28 1.17 1.61
C SER A 173 -6.14 1.06 0.59
N ASP A 174 -4.98 1.63 0.88
CA ASP A 174 -3.81 1.57 0.00
C ASP A 174 -3.16 0.19 -0.06
N ASP A 175 -3.19 -0.54 1.06
CA ASP A 175 -2.56 -1.85 1.19
C ASP A 175 -3.40 -2.96 0.56
N VAL A 176 -4.67 -2.65 0.26
CA VAL A 176 -5.61 -3.55 -0.38
C VAL A 176 -5.97 -3.00 -1.77
N ASP A 177 -6.11 -3.86 -2.76
CA ASP A 177 -6.84 -3.46 -3.96
C ASP A 177 -8.31 -3.26 -3.58
N PHE A 178 -8.84 -2.05 -3.72
CA PHE A 178 -10.25 -1.77 -3.41
C PHE A 178 -10.97 -1.39 -4.70
N ASP A 179 -11.76 -2.31 -5.24
CA ASP A 179 -12.69 -2.02 -6.34
C ASP A 179 -14.11 -2.06 -5.81
N ALA A 180 -14.73 -0.91 -5.58
CA ALA A 180 -16.08 -0.83 -5.02
C ALA A 180 -17.16 -1.57 -5.84
N LYS A 181 -16.88 -1.92 -7.11
CA LYS A 181 -17.83 -2.57 -8.01
C LYS A 181 -17.81 -4.10 -7.93
N ASN A 182 -16.89 -4.69 -7.15
CA ASN A 182 -16.66 -6.13 -7.10
C ASN A 182 -17.02 -6.75 -5.74
N PHE A 183 -18.20 -6.44 -5.18
CA PHE A 183 -18.75 -7.20 -4.04
C PHE A 183 -19.42 -8.48 -4.56
N PHE A 184 -19.18 -9.61 -3.89
CA PHE A 184 -19.83 -10.88 -4.27
C PHE A 184 -21.02 -11.22 -3.39
N ASP A 185 -21.15 -10.54 -2.24
CA ASP A 185 -22.31 -10.64 -1.36
C ASP A 185 -22.54 -9.28 -0.66
N CYS A 186 -23.81 -8.92 -0.49
CA CYS A 186 -24.21 -7.67 0.15
C CYS A 186 -25.48 -7.94 0.96
N GLY A 187 -25.36 -7.83 2.28
CA GLY A 187 -26.49 -7.85 3.21
C GLY A 187 -26.91 -6.43 3.62
N SER A 188 -28.01 -6.33 4.36
CA SER A 188 -28.58 -5.04 4.80
C SER A 188 -27.63 -4.15 5.61
N TYR A 189 -26.61 -4.73 6.27
CA TYR A 189 -25.68 -4.02 7.15
C TYR A 189 -24.21 -4.21 6.76
N SER A 190 -23.91 -4.91 5.67
CA SER A 190 -22.51 -5.14 5.28
C SER A 190 -22.36 -5.58 3.85
N SER A 191 -21.27 -5.17 3.21
CA SER A 191 -20.83 -5.72 1.93
C SER A 191 -19.58 -6.59 2.11
N VAL A 192 -19.47 -7.65 1.31
CA VAL A 192 -18.36 -8.61 1.37
C VAL A 192 -17.64 -8.66 0.02
N ASN A 193 -16.33 -8.50 0.08
CA ASN A 193 -15.49 -8.15 -1.05
C ASN A 193 -14.24 -9.06 -1.09
N ARG A 194 -14.03 -9.81 -2.18
CA ARG A 194 -12.77 -10.55 -2.40
C ARG A 194 -11.72 -9.60 -2.93
N ARG A 195 -10.58 -9.49 -2.27
CA ARG A 195 -9.49 -8.56 -2.64
C ARG A 195 -8.12 -9.21 -2.51
N THR A 196 -7.11 -8.43 -2.84
CA THR A 196 -5.71 -8.78 -2.70
C THR A 196 -5.05 -7.83 -1.71
N TRP A 197 -4.33 -8.37 -0.74
CA TRP A 197 -3.52 -7.64 0.23
C TRP A 197 -2.04 -7.86 -0.05
N GLY A 198 -1.26 -6.78 -0.06
CA GLY A 198 0.19 -6.84 -0.29
C GLY A 198 0.56 -7.50 -1.62
N LYS A 199 1.54 -8.42 -1.60
CA LYS A 199 2.08 -9.10 -2.79
C LYS A 199 1.22 -10.27 -3.30
N GLY A 200 -0.10 -10.10 -3.39
CA GLY A 200 -0.96 -11.13 -4.01
C GLY A 200 -1.79 -11.98 -3.05
N THR A 201 -1.76 -11.71 -1.74
CA THR A 201 -2.53 -12.49 -0.75
C THR A 201 -4.01 -12.25 -0.94
N LYS A 202 -4.77 -13.29 -1.34
CA LYS A 202 -6.22 -13.19 -1.48
C LYS A 202 -6.87 -13.07 -0.10
N VAL A 203 -7.64 -12.00 0.11
CA VAL A 203 -8.36 -11.71 1.34
C VAL A 203 -9.84 -11.50 1.04
N VAL A 204 -10.67 -11.60 2.08
CA VAL A 204 -12.07 -11.16 2.02
C VAL A 204 -12.24 -10.06 3.04
N ILE A 205 -12.80 -8.94 2.60
CA ILE A 205 -13.06 -7.77 3.42
C ILE A 205 -14.57 -7.67 3.59
N LYS A 206 -15.01 -7.62 4.85
CA LYS A 206 -16.38 -7.30 5.23
C LYS A 206 -16.42 -5.83 5.63
N CYS A 207 -17.06 -5.01 4.82
CA CYS A 207 -17.29 -3.60 5.10
C CYS A 207 -18.64 -3.49 5.80
N LEU A 208 -18.67 -3.00 7.04
CA LEU A 208 -19.91 -2.71 7.75
C LEU A 208 -20.48 -1.39 7.25
N LEU A 209 -21.78 -1.39 6.93
CA LEU A 209 -22.54 -0.18 6.64
C LEU A 209 -23.10 0.30 7.97
N MET A 210 -22.53 1.36 8.52
CA MET A 210 -23.05 2.00 9.74
C MET A 210 -23.56 3.38 9.37
N ASP A 211 -24.73 3.75 9.90
CA ASP A 211 -25.23 5.11 9.80
C ASP A 211 -24.28 6.06 10.56
N ASP A 212 -24.07 7.26 9.98
CA ASP A 212 -22.96 8.17 10.29
C ASP A 212 -22.80 8.54 11.77
N ASP A 213 -23.86 8.45 12.58
CA ASP A 213 -23.85 8.81 14.00
C ASP A 213 -23.36 7.67 14.93
N GLU A 214 -23.49 6.40 14.55
CA GLU A 214 -22.99 5.24 15.31
C GLU A 214 -21.56 4.81 14.90
N ALA A 215 -21.11 5.22 13.71
CA ALA A 215 -19.81 4.87 13.16
C ALA A 215 -18.63 5.32 14.05
N MET A 216 -18.73 6.47 14.73
CA MET A 216 -17.66 6.98 15.59
C MET A 216 -17.42 6.15 16.86
N CYS A 217 -18.34 5.26 17.24
CA CYS A 217 -18.21 4.44 18.45
C CYS A 217 -17.76 3.00 18.13
N ALA A 218 -17.94 2.53 16.89
CA ALA A 218 -17.67 1.16 16.47
C ALA A 218 -16.35 0.95 15.71
N ASP A 219 -15.58 2.03 15.52
CA ASP A 219 -14.25 2.03 14.93
C ASP A 219 -13.40 0.85 15.45
N TRP A 220 -13.16 -0.11 14.55
CA TRP A 220 -12.15 -1.18 14.58
C TRP A 220 -12.51 -2.62 15.00
N PHE A 221 -13.74 -2.97 15.42
CA PHE A 221 -14.04 -4.36 15.83
C PHE A 221 -14.41 -5.32 14.69
N SER A 222 -13.44 -5.82 13.93
CA SER A 222 -13.38 -7.23 13.45
C SER A 222 -12.34 -7.44 12.35
N PHE A 223 -11.22 -8.12 12.64
CA PHE A 223 -10.34 -8.64 11.59
C PHE A 223 -9.82 -10.08 11.78
N ALA A 224 -10.24 -10.83 12.81
CA ALA A 224 -9.44 -12.00 13.23
C ALA A 224 -9.93 -13.41 12.82
N ASN A 225 -11.10 -13.63 12.20
CA ASN A 225 -11.65 -15.01 12.18
C ASN A 225 -11.60 -15.79 10.84
N MET A 226 -10.89 -15.32 9.82
CA MET A 226 -11.01 -15.92 8.47
C MET A 226 -9.78 -16.70 7.98
N LEU A 227 -9.01 -17.33 8.87
CA LEU A 227 -7.92 -18.23 8.47
C LEU A 227 -7.98 -19.64 9.08
N THR A 228 -8.96 -19.98 9.93
CA THR A 228 -8.90 -21.22 10.73
C THR A 228 -9.98 -22.27 10.50
N LYS A 229 -10.99 -22.08 9.63
CA LYS A 229 -12.00 -23.14 9.42
C LYS A 229 -12.29 -23.44 7.94
N GLY A 230 -12.12 -24.72 7.60
CA GLY A 230 -12.53 -25.36 6.35
C GLY A 230 -14.06 -25.40 6.16
N PRO A 231 -14.56 -26.25 5.25
CA PRO A 231 -15.73 -25.96 4.42
C PRO A 231 -17.02 -25.67 5.21
N TRP A 232 -17.73 -24.65 4.72
CA TRP A 232 -18.94 -24.08 5.27
C TRP A 232 -20.10 -25.09 5.30
N ASN A 233 -20.55 -25.46 6.49
CA ASN A 233 -21.92 -25.93 6.69
C ASN A 233 -22.79 -24.75 7.13
N HIS A 234 -23.82 -24.45 6.34
CA HIS A 234 -24.80 -23.42 6.67
C HIS A 234 -25.64 -23.84 7.88
N SER A 235 -25.48 -23.12 8.98
CA SER A 235 -26.49 -23.07 10.03
C SER A 235 -26.52 -21.65 10.61
N ARG A 236 -27.68 -20.99 10.45
CA ARG A 236 -27.98 -19.70 11.05
C ARG A 236 -27.95 -19.87 12.57
N SER A 237 -27.12 -19.07 13.25
CA SER A 237 -27.24 -18.87 14.70
C SER A 237 -27.65 -17.43 14.96
N THR A 238 -28.76 -17.31 15.67
CA THR A 238 -29.36 -16.09 16.21
C THR A 238 -28.50 -15.45 17.30
N ASN A 239 -28.70 -14.14 17.47
CA ASN A 239 -28.11 -13.25 18.47
C ASN A 239 -27.93 -13.89 19.85
N ASN A 240 -26.73 -13.73 20.42
CA ASN A 240 -26.61 -13.45 21.85
C ASN A 240 -25.32 -12.71 22.18
N SER A 241 -25.45 -11.80 23.15
CA SER A 241 -24.45 -10.89 23.70
C SER A 241 -23.34 -11.63 24.46
N ASN A 242 -22.19 -10.94 24.61
CA ASN A 242 -21.03 -11.19 25.48
C ASN A 242 -19.77 -11.83 24.87
N ALA A 243 -18.70 -11.02 24.89
CA ALA A 243 -17.28 -11.30 25.15
C ALA A 243 -16.61 -12.55 24.51
N ALA A 244 -15.54 -12.33 23.75
CA ALA A 244 -14.15 -12.59 24.17
C ALA A 244 -13.15 -12.48 23.01
N LEU A 245 -12.00 -11.87 23.34
CA LEU A 245 -10.61 -12.08 22.87
C LEU A 245 -10.35 -13.06 21.70
N ILE A 246 -9.34 -12.75 20.86
CA ILE A 246 -8.18 -13.63 20.60
C ILE A 246 -7.07 -12.90 19.84
N ALA A 247 -5.85 -13.14 20.29
CA ALA A 247 -4.57 -12.66 19.79
C ALA A 247 -4.10 -13.39 18.52
N SER A 248 -3.21 -12.75 17.77
CA SER A 248 -2.32 -13.42 16.81
C SER A 248 -1.03 -13.84 17.53
N SER A 249 -0.70 -15.13 17.52
CA SER A 249 0.61 -15.65 17.94
C SER A 249 1.65 -15.45 16.83
N SER A 250 2.82 -14.88 17.19
CA SER A 250 4.04 -14.93 16.36
C SER A 250 4.68 -16.31 16.47
N PRO A 251 5.18 -16.92 15.37
CA PRO A 251 5.90 -18.18 15.42
C PRO A 251 7.41 -17.93 15.59
N SER A 252 7.86 -17.72 16.82
CA SER A 252 9.28 -17.89 17.18
C SER A 252 9.44 -17.93 18.70
N GLU A 253 9.32 -19.12 19.28
CA GLU A 253 9.97 -19.56 20.55
C GLU A 253 9.24 -20.82 21.06
N ALA A 254 9.59 -21.97 20.48
CA ALA A 254 9.35 -23.27 21.10
C ALA A 254 10.26 -24.31 20.44
N LEU A 255 11.55 -24.24 20.73
CA LEU A 255 12.40 -25.42 20.67
C LEU A 255 13.22 -25.54 21.96
N SER A 256 12.91 -26.61 22.67
CA SER A 256 13.73 -27.33 23.64
C SER A 256 13.78 -26.82 25.07
N THR A 257 12.94 -27.42 25.92
CA THR A 257 13.40 -27.90 27.22
C THR A 257 12.71 -29.25 27.53
N SER A 258 13.53 -30.29 27.41
CA SER A 258 13.58 -31.53 28.20
C SER A 258 12.40 -32.50 28.21
N ILE A 259 12.64 -33.69 27.63
CA ILE A 259 12.95 -34.91 28.39
C ILE A 259 14.27 -35.47 27.86
#